data_AF-A0A7X2XPD2-F1
#
_entry.id   AF-A0A7X2XPD2-F1
#
_cell.length_a   1.000
_cell.length_b   1.000
_cell.length_c   1.000
_cell.angle_alpha   90.00
_cell.angle_beta   90.00
_cell.angle_gamma   90.00
#
_symmetry.space_group_name_H-M   'P 1'
#
loop_
_entity.id
_entity.type
_entity.pdbx_description
1 polymer ?
#
loop_
_entity_poly.entity_id
_entity_poly.type
_entity_poly.pdbx_seq_one_letter_code
_entity_poly.pdbx_strand_id
1 'polypeptide(L)'
;MTSYNKKIVRTSSYIEIWEYEKPIFSKGKSILDTNTENKEKAKRRTFDELTPLEQEQRLERMKKTRLEAKWNLLRLVDCNFDDTTSFLT
;
A
#
# COMPACT_ATOMS: atom_id res chain seq x y z
N MET A 1 8.47 -22.03 -4.48
CA MET A 1 7.48 -21.34 -3.63
C MET A 1 7.87 -21.59 -2.18
N THR A 2 8.26 -20.56 -1.43
CA THR A 2 8.68 -20.70 -0.02
C THR A 2 7.47 -20.43 0.88
N SER A 3 6.98 -21.46 1.56
CA SER A 3 6.02 -21.30 2.65
C SER A 3 6.76 -21.25 3.98
N TYR A 4 6.27 -20.45 4.92
CA TYR A 4 6.74 -20.47 6.30
C TYR A 4 5.55 -20.51 7.24
N ASN A 5 5.68 -21.29 8.31
CA ASN A 5 4.66 -21.37 9.36
C ASN A 5 5.15 -20.78 10.70
N LYS A 6 6.42 -20.38 10.75
CA LYS A 6 7.03 -19.72 11.90
C LYS A 6 7.77 -18.47 11.46
N LYS A 7 7.59 -17.38 12.20
CA LYS A 7 8.38 -16.15 12.05
C LYS A 7 9.25 -15.98 13.29
N ILE A 8 10.57 -15.94 13.08
CA ILE A 8 11.55 -15.76 14.14
C ILE A 8 12.11 -14.34 14.05
N VAL A 9 11.94 -13.56 15.10
CA VAL A 9 12.52 -12.22 15.24
C VAL A 9 13.56 -12.28 16.35
N ARG A 10 14.80 -11.92 16.01
CA ARG A 10 15.91 -11.91 16.97
C ARG A 10 16.24 -10.47 17.33
N THR A 11 16.15 -10.18 18.62
CA THR A 11 16.65 -8.94 19.21
C THR A 11 17.91 -9.27 20.02
N SER A 12 18.71 -8.27 20.41
CA SER A 12 19.94 -8.47 21.19
C SER A 12 19.74 -9.25 22.49
N SER A 13 18.56 -9.13 23.10
CA SER A 13 18.29 -9.61 24.46
C SER A 13 17.33 -10.79 24.53
N TYR A 14 16.54 -11.05 23.46
CA TYR A 14 15.57 -12.13 23.44
C TYR A 14 15.21 -12.56 22.01
N ILE A 15 14.55 -13.71 21.90
CA ILE A 15 14.07 -14.27 20.63
C ILE A 15 12.54 -14.40 20.70
N GLU A 16 11.86 -13.77 19.75
CA GLU A 16 10.42 -13.92 19.53
C GLU A 16 10.17 -15.00 18.47
N ILE A 17 9.35 -15.98 18.82
CA ILE A 17 8.92 -17.05 17.91
C ILE A 17 7.40 -16.97 17.77
N TRP A 18 6.95 -16.67 16.56
CA TRP A 18 5.54 -16.62 16.20
C TRP A 18 5.20 -17.87 15.40
N GLU A 19 4.27 -18.70 15.88
CA GLU A 19 3.78 -19.88 15.19
C GLU A 19 2.37 -19.62 14.66
N TYR A 20 2.16 -19.84 13.37
CA TYR A 20 0.85 -19.66 12.74
C TYR A 20 0.15 -21.01 12.60
N GLU A 21 -1.18 -21.01 12.73
CA GLU A 21 -2.00 -22.22 12.56
C GLU A 21 -2.00 -22.68 11.09
N LYS A 22 -1.97 -21.72 10.15
CA LYS A 22 -1.97 -21.96 8.70
C LYS A 22 -0.67 -21.43 8.08
N PRO A 23 0.00 -22.21 7.19
CA PRO A 23 1.24 -21.80 6.56
C PRO A 23 1.03 -20.56 5.69
N ILE A 24 1.88 -19.56 5.89
CA ILE A 24 1.88 -18.34 5.08
C ILE A 24 2.71 -18.62 3.84
N PHE A 25 2.07 -18.54 2.68
CA PHE A 25 2.75 -18.61 1.40
C PHE A 25 3.23 -17.21 1.04
N SER A 26 4.55 -16.99 0.98
CA SER A 26 5.03 -15.79 0.31
C SER A 26 4.70 -15.96 -1.16
N LYS A 27 3.82 -15.10 -1.70
CA LYS A 27 3.63 -14.98 -3.15
C LYS A 27 4.94 -14.40 -3.72
N GLY A 28 5.95 -15.25 -3.86
CA GLY A 28 7.04 -14.99 -4.78
C GLY A 28 6.39 -14.71 -6.14
N LYS A 29 6.91 -13.70 -6.86
CA LYS A 29 6.56 -13.50 -8.26
C LYS A 29 6.94 -14.76 -9.04
N SER A 30 6.03 -15.71 -9.13
CA SER A 30 5.93 -16.72 -10.19
C SER A 30 4.70 -17.58 -9.90
N ILE A 31 3.63 -17.22 -10.62
CA ILE A 31 2.78 -18.08 -11.46
C ILE A 31 2.18 -19.31 -10.76
N LEU A 32 0.86 -19.48 -10.97
CA LEU A 32 -0.02 -20.58 -10.54
C LEU A 32 -0.88 -20.30 -9.29
N ASP A 33 -1.64 -19.19 -9.33
CA ASP A 33 -3.06 -19.28 -8.97
C ASP A 33 -3.76 -19.89 -10.22
N THR A 34 -3.72 -21.21 -10.39
CA THR A 34 -4.32 -21.94 -11.53
C THR A 34 -5.85 -21.99 -11.53
N ASN A 35 -6.53 -21.08 -10.82
CA ASN A 35 -7.99 -21.00 -10.82
C ASN A 35 -8.54 -19.57 -10.83
N THR A 36 -7.76 -18.60 -11.32
CA THR A 36 -8.37 -17.34 -11.80
C THR A 36 -7.88 -17.09 -13.20
N GLU A 37 -8.75 -17.45 -14.13
CA GLU A 37 -8.76 -17.09 -15.54
C GLU A 37 -7.90 -15.88 -15.87
N ASN A 38 -7.10 -16.03 -16.92
CA ASN A 38 -6.41 -14.98 -17.66
C ASN A 38 -7.11 -13.62 -17.58
N LYS A 39 -6.81 -12.83 -16.54
CA LYS A 39 -6.99 -11.38 -16.63
C LYS A 39 -5.84 -10.91 -17.50
N GLU A 40 -6.02 -11.07 -18.82
CA GLU A 40 -5.35 -10.24 -19.81
C GLU A 40 -5.25 -8.84 -19.21
N LYS A 41 -4.04 -8.27 -19.18
CA LYS A 41 -3.78 -6.96 -18.56
C LYS A 41 -4.83 -5.98 -19.08
N ALA A 42 -5.90 -5.78 -18.32
CA ALA A 42 -7.04 -5.03 -18.81
C ALA A 42 -6.52 -3.65 -19.16
N LYS A 43 -6.67 -3.25 -20.42
CA LYS A 43 -6.33 -1.90 -20.85
C LYS A 43 -6.98 -0.95 -19.84
N ARG A 44 -6.20 0.00 -19.33
CA ARG A 44 -6.69 0.95 -18.33
C ARG A 44 -7.88 1.68 -18.95
N ARG A 45 -9.08 1.41 -18.43
CA ARG A 45 -10.30 2.07 -18.87
C ARG A 45 -10.24 3.56 -18.56
N THR A 46 -10.76 4.37 -19.45
CA THR A 46 -10.90 5.81 -19.21
C THR A 46 -11.99 6.06 -18.16
N PHE A 47 -12.12 7.30 -17.67
CA PHE A 47 -13.13 7.61 -16.63
C PHE A 47 -14.55 7.43 -17.16
N ASP A 48 -14.79 7.82 -18.42
CA ASP A 48 -16.13 7.82 -19.03
C ASP A 48 -16.61 6.41 -19.41
N GLU A 49 -15.69 5.46 -19.59
CA GLU A 49 -15.98 4.03 -19.86
C GLU A 49 -16.45 3.25 -18.61
N LEU A 50 -16.44 3.90 -17.44
CA LEU A 50 -16.65 3.26 -16.15
C LEU A 50 -18.11 3.37 -15.69
N THR A 51 -18.60 2.40 -14.92
CA THR A 51 -19.97 2.48 -14.35
C THR A 51 -20.06 3.63 -13.34
N PRO A 52 -21.26 4.25 -13.14
CA PRO A 52 -21.39 5.42 -12.27
C PRO A 52 -20.91 5.16 -10.83
N LEU A 53 -21.18 3.97 -10.28
CA LEU A 53 -20.74 3.57 -8.94
C LEU A 53 -19.21 3.48 -8.85
N GLU A 54 -18.56 2.91 -9.86
CA GLU A 54 -17.10 2.82 -9.91
C GLU A 54 -16.45 4.19 -10.16
N GLN A 55 -17.13 5.10 -10.87
CA GLN A 55 -16.70 6.49 -11.05
C GLN A 55 -16.70 7.24 -9.71
N GLU A 56 -17.75 7.10 -8.91
CA GLU A 56 -17.83 7.68 -7.57
C GLU A 56 -16.70 7.18 -6.67
N GLN A 57 -16.47 5.86 -6.62
CA GLN A 57 -15.36 5.27 -5.87
C GLN A 57 -13.98 5.78 -6.36
N ARG A 58 -13.83 6.05 -7.66
CA ARG A 58 -12.62 6.65 -8.21
C ARG A 58 -12.46 8.10 -7.76
N LEU A 59 -13.55 8.89 -7.73
CA LEU A 59 -13.54 10.26 -7.21
C LEU A 59 -13.21 10.29 -5.72
N GLU A 60 -13.76 9.39 -4.91
CA GLU A 60 -13.44 9.28 -3.48
C GLU A 60 -11.95 9.00 -3.26
N ARG A 61 -11.37 8.07 -4.02
CA ARG A 61 -9.92 7.80 -3.99
C ARG A 61 -9.12 9.05 -4.35
N MET A 62 -9.50 9.77 -5.40
CA MET A 62 -8.82 11.00 -5.80
C MET A 62 -8.92 12.11 -4.73
N LYS A 63 -10.08 12.24 -4.07
CA LYS A 63 -10.26 13.17 -2.94
C LYS A 63 -9.33 12.80 -1.79
N LYS A 64 -9.26 11.52 -1.42
CA LYS A 64 -8.37 11.03 -0.35
C LYS A 64 -6.90 11.31 -0.66
N THR A 65 -6.42 11.00 -1.86
CA THR A 65 -5.03 11.27 -2.26
C THR A 65 -4.70 12.76 -2.21
N ARG A 66 -5.61 13.64 -2.65
CA ARG A 66 -5.40 15.10 -2.56
C ARG A 66 -5.31 15.57 -1.11
N LEU A 67 -6.19 15.07 -0.24
CA LEU A 67 -6.22 15.42 1.17
C LEU A 67 -4.93 14.96 1.87
N GLU A 68 -4.48 13.73 1.60
CA GLU A 68 -3.22 13.20 2.13
C GLU A 68 -2.00 14.01 1.67
N ALA A 69 -1.95 14.37 0.38
CA ALA A 69 -0.88 15.23 -0.14
C ALA A 69 -0.86 16.61 0.54
N LYS A 70 -2.03 17.21 0.79
CA LYS A 70 -2.16 18.47 1.54
C LYS A 70 -1.59 18.34 2.95
N TRP A 71 -1.96 17.29 3.68
CA TRP A 71 -1.46 17.05 5.04
C TRP A 71 0.03 16.79 5.08
N ASN A 72 0.57 16.06 4.10
CA ASN A 72 2.00 15.82 4.00
C ASN A 72 2.77 17.13 3.78
N LEU A 73 2.29 18.02 2.92
CA LEU A 73 2.90 19.33 2.72
C LEU A 73 2.83 20.19 3.98
N LEU A 74 1.67 20.25 4.64
CA LEU A 74 1.51 21.02 5.87
C LEU A 74 2.45 20.51 6.96
N ARG A 75 2.55 19.19 7.12
CA ARG A 75 3.48 18.56 8.06
C ARG A 75 4.94 18.88 7.74
N LEU A 76 5.32 18.94 6.47
CA LEU A 76 6.67 19.35 6.10
C LEU A 76 6.95 20.80 6.51
N VAL A 77 5.98 21.70 6.35
CA VAL A 77 6.12 23.09 6.84
C VAL A 77 6.25 23.11 8.37
N ASP A 78 5.37 22.39 9.08
CA ASP A 78 5.34 22.39 10.55
C ASP A 78 6.58 21.72 11.18
N CYS A 79 7.04 20.59 10.61
CA CYS A 79 8.19 19.84 11.12
C CYS A 79 9.55 20.44 10.70
N ASN A 80 9.56 21.31 9.70
CA ASN A 80 10.77 21.97 9.20
C ASN A 80 10.85 23.43 9.67
N PHE A 81 10.12 23.78 10.74
CA PHE A 81 10.20 25.08 11.40
C PHE A 81 11.48 25.16 12.25
N ASP A 82 12.62 25.34 11.57
CA ASP A 82 13.83 25.89 12.19
C ASP A 82 13.86 27.39 11.88
N ASP A 83 14.28 28.23 12.84
CA ASP A 83 14.39 29.70 12.71
C ASP A 83 15.29 30.17 11.54
N THR A 84 15.96 29.23 10.86
CA THR A 84 16.87 29.46 9.72
C THR A 84 16.24 29.19 8.36
N THR A 85 15.13 28.45 8.29
CA THR A 85 14.50 28.09 7.02
C THR A 85 13.44 29.10 6.66
N SER A 86 13.72 29.94 5.67
CA SER A 86 12.81 30.95 5.14
C SER A 86 11.72 30.33 4.26
N PHE A 87 10.96 29.37 4.76
CA PHE A 87 9.63 29.10 4.21
C PHE A 87 8.64 30.14 4.73
N LEU A 88 9.01 31.43 4.66
CA LEU A 88 8.09 32.55 4.79
C LEU A 88 7.55 32.87 3.39
N THR A 89 6.25 32.70 3.22
CA THR A 89 5.42 33.82 2.76
C THR A 89 5.51 34.97 3.73
#